data_AF-A0AA97IV18-F1
#
_entry.id   AF-A0AA97IV18-F1
#
_cell.length_a   1.000
_cell.length_b   1.000
_cell.length_c   1.000
_cell.angle_alpha   90.00
_cell.angle_beta   90.00
_cell.angle_gamma   90.00
#
_symmetry.space_group_name_H-M   'P 1'
#
loop_
_entity.id
_entity.type
_entity.pdbx_description
1 polymer ?
#
loop_
_entity_poly.entity_id
_entity_poly.type
_entity_poly.pdbx_seq_one_letter_code
_entity_poly.pdbx_strand_id
1 'polypeptide(L)'
;MLAYLDVSYCGLNYVDDDALEHLSNLHTLGINNNPWICDCALLEFCTWIQESAILLSNPDDIVCAEPSSFQGLQLFGRVQHELHHSCLVHLEAHDFLNMALIAFCIFFGGTLVAGLVGISTVMYYHPTMKTDDNEAENEEYRMI
;
A
#
# COMPACT_ATOMS: atom_id res chain seq x y z
N MET A 1 -14.34 25.21 -22.54
CA MET A 1 -14.26 24.74 -21.15
C MET A 1 -15.54 23.97 -20.89
N LEU A 2 -15.45 22.65 -20.72
CA LEU A 2 -16.62 21.79 -20.55
C LEU A 2 -16.96 21.77 -19.05
N ALA A 3 -18.03 22.44 -18.66
CA ALA A 3 -18.45 22.53 -17.27
C ALA A 3 -19.57 21.52 -16.92
N TYR A 4 -20.27 21.02 -17.93
CA TYR A 4 -21.41 20.12 -17.80
C TYR A 4 -21.27 18.97 -18.79
N LEU A 5 -21.33 17.75 -18.29
CA LEU A 5 -21.30 16.52 -19.08
C LEU A 5 -22.41 15.59 -18.57
N ASP A 6 -23.29 15.17 -19.46
CA ASP A 6 -24.34 14.21 -19.16
C ASP A 6 -24.18 13.00 -20.08
N VAL A 7 -23.84 11.86 -19.48
CA VAL A 7 -23.65 10.55 -20.10
C VAL A 7 -24.54 9.51 -19.42
N SER A 8 -25.70 9.95 -18.95
CA SER A 8 -26.72 9.08 -18.37
C SER A 8 -27.31 8.16 -19.44
N TYR A 9 -27.65 6.92 -19.08
CA TYR A 9 -28.21 5.92 -20.00
C TYR A 9 -27.30 5.56 -21.21
N CYS A 10 -25.99 5.69 -21.07
CA CYS A 10 -25.03 5.36 -22.13
C CYS A 10 -24.52 3.91 -22.09
N GLY A 11 -24.92 3.12 -21.09
CA GLY A 11 -24.43 1.75 -20.93
C GLY A 11 -22.99 1.68 -20.42
N LEU A 12 -22.55 2.70 -19.67
CA LEU A 12 -21.21 2.76 -19.12
C LEU A 12 -21.04 1.76 -17.97
N ASN A 13 -19.94 1.02 -18.01
CA ASN A 13 -19.59 0.04 -16.98
C ASN A 13 -18.51 0.57 -16.03
N TYR A 14 -17.53 1.29 -16.59
CA TYR A 14 -16.40 1.90 -15.90
C TYR A 14 -16.06 3.24 -16.55
N VAL A 15 -15.35 4.09 -15.82
CA VAL A 15 -14.73 5.31 -16.36
C VAL A 15 -13.23 5.13 -16.21
N ASP A 16 -12.50 5.37 -17.30
CA ASP A 16 -11.04 5.26 -17.35
C ASP A 16 -10.39 6.48 -16.68
N ASP A 17 -9.32 6.28 -15.92
CA ASP A 17 -8.64 7.35 -15.19
C ASP A 17 -8.02 8.37 -16.14
N ASP A 18 -7.56 7.93 -17.32
CA ASP A 18 -7.05 8.81 -18.37
C ASP A 18 -8.13 9.80 -18.83
N ALA A 19 -9.41 9.40 -18.83
CA ALA A 19 -10.51 10.28 -19.19
C ALA A 19 -10.75 11.36 -18.12
N LEU A 20 -10.46 11.06 -16.85
CA LEU A 20 -10.67 11.98 -15.72
C LEU A 20 -9.64 13.12 -15.70
N GLU A 21 -8.39 12.84 -16.06
CA GLU A 21 -7.34 13.86 -16.14
C GLU A 21 -7.70 15.00 -17.11
N HIS A 22 -8.37 14.65 -18.21
CA HIS A 22 -8.79 15.60 -19.23
C HIS A 22 -10.05 16.40 -18.85
N LEU A 23 -10.75 15.99 -17.77
CA LEU A 23 -12.00 16.58 -17.30
C LEU A 23 -11.84 17.50 -16.08
N SER A 24 -10.62 17.98 -15.81
CA SER A 24 -10.27 18.86 -14.66
C SER A 24 -11.10 20.14 -14.47
N ASN A 25 -11.87 20.58 -15.48
CA ASN A 25 -12.71 21.77 -15.40
C ASN A 25 -14.22 21.45 -15.34
N LEU A 26 -14.57 20.18 -15.16
CA LEU A 26 -15.96 19.73 -15.11
C LEU A 26 -16.57 20.09 -13.75
N HIS A 27 -17.76 20.70 -13.76
CA HIS A 27 -18.50 21.06 -12.55
C HIS A 27 -19.72 20.16 -12.31
N THR A 28 -20.31 19.59 -13.36
CA THR A 28 -21.53 18.79 -13.25
C THR A 28 -21.43 17.56 -14.15
N LEU A 29 -21.74 16.40 -13.56
CA LEU A 29 -21.65 15.10 -14.21
C LEU A 29 -22.94 14.30 -14.03
N GLY A 30 -23.59 13.94 -15.14
CA GLY A 30 -24.72 13.00 -15.18
C GLY A 30 -24.23 11.61 -15.60
N ILE A 31 -24.33 10.63 -14.71
CA ILE A 31 -23.88 9.25 -14.92
C ILE A 31 -24.92 8.22 -14.47
N ASN A 32 -26.13 8.66 -14.16
CA ASN A 32 -27.19 7.80 -13.67
C ASN A 32 -27.70 6.82 -14.72
N ASN A 33 -28.32 5.73 -14.26
CA ASN A 33 -28.87 4.67 -15.12
C ASN A 33 -27.84 4.05 -16.08
N ASN A 34 -26.61 3.85 -15.59
CA ASN A 34 -25.58 3.10 -16.27
C ASN A 34 -25.29 1.81 -15.48
N PRO A 35 -24.95 0.70 -16.16
CA PRO A 35 -24.64 -0.59 -15.54
C PRO A 35 -23.25 -0.58 -14.86
N TRP A 36 -23.08 0.21 -13.81
CA TRP A 36 -21.79 0.36 -13.12
C TRP A 36 -21.27 -0.97 -12.55
N ILE A 37 -20.03 -1.29 -12.88
CA ILE A 37 -19.27 -2.38 -12.26
C ILE A 37 -18.53 -1.79 -11.07
N CYS A 38 -19.04 -2.04 -9.87
CA CYS A 38 -18.51 -1.56 -8.60
C CYS A 38 -17.41 -2.48 -8.09
N ASP A 39 -16.31 -2.51 -8.83
CA ASP A 39 -15.07 -3.18 -8.46
C ASP A 39 -14.03 -2.19 -7.93
N CYS A 40 -12.85 -2.70 -7.61
CA CYS A 40 -11.72 -1.91 -7.16
C CYS A 40 -11.27 -0.82 -8.16
N ALA A 41 -11.47 -1.00 -9.47
CA ALA A 41 -11.06 -0.02 -10.47
C ALA A 41 -11.95 1.22 -10.41
N LEU A 42 -13.24 1.06 -10.08
CA LEU A 42 -14.16 2.20 -9.92
C LEU A 42 -13.88 3.05 -8.66
N LEU A 43 -13.04 2.58 -7.74
CA LEU A 43 -12.71 3.30 -6.51
C LEU A 43 -11.96 4.61 -6.79
N GLU A 44 -11.05 4.62 -7.76
CA GLU A 44 -10.28 5.81 -8.13
C GLU A 44 -11.21 6.89 -8.69
N PHE A 45 -12.12 6.51 -9.59
CA PHE A 45 -13.18 7.39 -10.09
C PHE A 45 -14.04 8.00 -8.97
N CYS A 46 -14.48 7.18 -8.01
CA CYS A 46 -15.27 7.67 -6.88
C CYS A 46 -14.49 8.67 -6.02
N THR A 47 -13.19 8.42 -5.82
CA THR A 47 -12.29 9.30 -5.08
C THR A 47 -12.11 10.63 -5.83
N TRP A 48 -11.89 10.58 -7.14
CA TRP A 48 -11.76 11.77 -7.98
C TRP A 48 -13.00 12.68 -7.92
N ILE A 49 -14.20 12.11 -7.95
CA ILE A 49 -15.45 12.90 -7.82
C ILE A 49 -15.49 13.63 -6.48
N GLN A 50 -15.10 12.95 -5.40
CA GLN A 50 -15.13 13.50 -4.06
C GLN A 50 -14.08 14.60 -3.86
N GLU A 51 -12.87 14.43 -4.42
CA GLU A 51 -11.81 15.43 -4.38
C GLU A 51 -12.11 16.65 -5.26
N SER A 52 -12.67 16.41 -6.45
CA SER A 52 -12.98 17.46 -7.42
C SER A 52 -14.28 18.22 -7.10
N ALA A 53 -15.01 17.82 -6.06
CA ALA A 53 -16.27 18.43 -5.61
C ALA A 53 -17.31 18.61 -6.74
N ILE A 54 -17.39 17.62 -7.63
CA ILE A 54 -18.27 17.67 -8.81
C ILE A 54 -19.72 17.45 -8.39
N LEU A 55 -20.63 18.23 -8.98
CA LEU A 55 -22.06 18.07 -8.76
C LEU A 55 -22.59 16.88 -9.58
N LEU A 56 -23.04 15.83 -8.90
CA LEU A 56 -23.66 14.67 -9.55
C LEU A 56 -25.12 14.97 -9.88
N SER A 57 -25.52 14.68 -11.12
CA SER A 57 -26.91 14.72 -11.54
C SER A 57 -27.61 13.43 -11.08
N ASN A 58 -28.62 13.55 -10.20
CA ASN A 58 -29.37 12.44 -9.61
C ASN A 58 -28.48 11.35 -8.96
N PRO A 59 -27.76 11.67 -7.86
CA PRO A 59 -26.88 10.72 -7.20
C PRO A 59 -27.58 9.46 -6.69
N ASP A 60 -28.88 9.56 -6.38
CA ASP A 60 -29.69 8.43 -5.89
C ASP A 60 -29.92 7.32 -6.94
N ASP A 61 -29.85 7.69 -8.23
CA ASP A 61 -30.07 6.78 -9.37
C ASP A 61 -28.75 6.16 -9.89
N ILE A 62 -27.65 6.36 -9.16
CA ILE A 62 -26.33 5.79 -9.48
C ILE A 62 -26.17 4.52 -8.67
N VAL A 63 -26.56 3.41 -9.29
CA VAL A 63 -26.57 2.08 -8.67
C VAL A 63 -25.58 1.14 -9.34
N CYS A 64 -25.03 0.24 -8.54
CA CYS A 64 -24.17 -0.84 -9.03
C CYS A 64 -25.00 -1.90 -9.73
N ALA A 65 -24.62 -2.27 -10.96
CA ALA A 65 -25.18 -3.44 -11.64
C ALA A 65 -24.40 -4.70 -11.30
N GLU A 66 -23.08 -4.57 -11.16
CA GLU A 66 -22.16 -5.66 -10.82
C GLU A 66 -21.14 -5.18 -9.78
N PRO A 67 -20.44 -6.10 -9.07
CA PRO A 67 -20.71 -7.54 -8.96
C PRO A 67 -21.99 -7.83 -8.16
N SER A 68 -22.48 -9.07 -8.20
CA SER A 68 -23.72 -9.50 -7.53
C SER A 68 -23.77 -9.21 -6.02
N SER A 69 -22.61 -9.03 -5.37
CA SER A 69 -22.52 -8.60 -3.96
C SER A 69 -22.97 -7.16 -3.73
N PHE A 70 -22.87 -6.28 -4.73
CA PHE A 70 -23.22 -4.86 -4.64
C PHE A 70 -24.40 -4.48 -5.53
N GLN A 71 -24.99 -5.42 -6.25
CA GLN A 71 -26.09 -5.17 -7.19
C GLN A 71 -27.27 -4.45 -6.53
N GLY A 72 -27.71 -3.34 -7.14
CA GLY A 72 -28.83 -2.52 -6.69
C GLY A 72 -28.52 -1.60 -5.50
N LEU A 73 -27.28 -1.54 -5.04
CA LEU A 73 -26.85 -0.59 -4.03
C LEU A 73 -26.36 0.72 -4.66
N GLN A 74 -26.55 1.82 -3.93
CA GLN A 74 -26.06 3.13 -4.31
C GLN A 74 -24.54 3.19 -4.23
N LEU A 75 -23.92 3.69 -5.31
CA LEU A 75 -22.47 3.81 -5.44
C LEU A 75 -21.89 4.77 -4.40
N PHE A 76 -22.36 6.02 -4.40
CA PHE A 76 -21.91 7.08 -3.51
C PHE A 76 -22.61 6.99 -2.15
N GLY A 77 -21.94 6.35 -1.20
CA GLY A 77 -22.47 6.11 0.15
C GLY A 77 -22.06 4.74 0.67
N ARG A 78 -22.98 3.77 0.60
CA ARG A 78 -22.77 2.44 1.20
C ARG A 78 -21.70 1.64 0.47
N VAL A 79 -21.74 1.60 -0.86
CA VAL A 79 -20.78 0.82 -1.65
C VAL A 79 -19.40 1.44 -1.58
N GLN A 80 -19.28 2.76 -1.77
CA GLN A 80 -18.00 3.46 -1.66
C GLN A 80 -17.28 3.15 -0.34
N HIS A 81 -17.98 3.18 0.80
CA HIS A 81 -17.36 2.89 2.10
C HIS A 81 -16.89 1.43 2.23
N GLU A 82 -17.73 0.46 1.85
CA GLU A 82 -17.40 -0.97 1.89
C GLU A 82 -16.25 -1.34 0.92
N LEU A 83 -16.27 -0.73 -0.27
CA LEU A 83 -15.28 -0.91 -1.31
C LEU A 83 -13.93 -0.29 -0.92
N HIS A 84 -13.96 0.91 -0.31
CA HIS A 84 -12.76 1.57 0.21
C HIS A 84 -12.06 0.70 1.25
N HIS A 85 -12.80 0.14 2.21
CA HIS A 85 -12.22 -0.78 3.20
C HIS A 85 -11.72 -2.08 2.55
N SER A 86 -12.50 -2.69 1.66
CA SER A 86 -12.11 -3.97 1.05
C SER A 86 -10.91 -3.83 0.12
N CYS A 87 -10.85 -2.78 -0.70
CA CYS A 87 -9.82 -2.65 -1.73
C CYS A 87 -8.50 -2.09 -1.18
N LEU A 88 -8.55 -1.09 -0.28
CA LEU A 88 -7.34 -0.54 0.31
C LEU A 88 -6.67 -1.52 1.27
N VAL A 89 -7.45 -2.27 2.06
CA VAL A 89 -6.89 -3.30 2.95
C VAL A 89 -6.38 -4.50 2.16
N HIS A 90 -6.95 -4.79 0.99
CA HIS A 90 -6.45 -5.87 0.11
C HIS A 90 -5.14 -5.48 -0.59
N LEU A 91 -4.92 -4.20 -0.91
CA LEU A 91 -3.60 -3.69 -1.29
C LEU A 91 -2.60 -3.85 -0.13
N GLU A 92 -3.06 -3.70 1.10
CA GLU A 92 -2.23 -3.77 2.30
C GLU A 92 -1.84 -5.20 2.71
N ALA A 93 -2.54 -6.25 2.30
CA ALA A 93 -2.19 -7.62 2.71
C ALA A 93 -0.88 -8.12 2.08
N HIS A 94 -0.65 -7.79 0.80
CA HIS A 94 0.61 -8.09 0.12
C HIS A 94 1.75 -7.26 0.74
N ASP A 95 1.49 -5.98 1.00
CA ASP A 95 2.46 -5.08 1.61
C ASP A 95 2.77 -5.47 3.06
N PHE A 96 1.79 -5.93 3.82
CA PHE A 96 1.97 -6.43 5.18
C PHE A 96 2.82 -7.70 5.21
N LEU A 97 2.61 -8.63 4.27
CA LEU A 97 3.46 -9.80 4.12
C LEU A 97 4.90 -9.41 3.77
N ASN A 98 5.07 -8.43 2.88
CA ASN A 98 6.37 -7.89 2.51
C ASN A 98 7.07 -7.20 3.70
N MET A 99 6.35 -6.41 4.48
CA MET A 99 6.87 -5.77 5.70
C MET A 99 7.25 -6.80 6.76
N ALA A 100 6.43 -7.83 6.97
CA ALA A 100 6.73 -8.91 7.89
C ALA A 100 7.97 -9.72 7.45
N LEU A 101 8.11 -9.98 6.15
CA LEU A 101 9.28 -10.64 5.57
C LEU A 101 10.56 -9.80 5.79
N ILE A 102 10.50 -8.49 5.50
CA ILE A 102 11.63 -7.57 5.72
C ILE A 102 12.05 -7.55 7.20
N ALA A 103 11.08 -7.44 8.11
CA ALA A 103 11.35 -7.48 9.53
C ALA A 103 12.05 -8.78 9.94
N PHE A 104 11.53 -9.93 9.49
CA PHE A 104 12.14 -11.23 9.74
C PHE A 104 13.57 -11.30 9.21
N CYS A 105 13.83 -10.85 7.98
CA CYS A 105 15.16 -10.80 7.40
C CYS A 105 16.13 -9.93 8.22
N ILE A 106 15.68 -8.80 8.74
CA ILE A 106 16.51 -7.90 9.57
C ILE A 106 16.83 -8.55 10.92
N PHE A 107 15.86 -9.17 11.58
CA PHE A 107 16.08 -9.83 12.86
C PHE A 107 17.03 -11.02 12.74
N PHE A 108 16.74 -11.96 11.83
CA PHE A 108 17.56 -13.16 11.66
C PHE A 108 18.93 -12.85 11.05
N GLY A 109 18.97 -11.98 10.02
CA GLY A 109 20.21 -11.55 9.39
C GLY A 109 21.09 -10.75 10.34
N GLY A 110 20.51 -9.78 11.06
CA GLY A 110 21.23 -8.95 12.02
C GLY A 110 21.82 -9.75 13.18
N THR A 111 21.04 -10.65 13.77
CA THR A 111 21.53 -11.52 14.86
C THR A 111 22.63 -12.47 14.39
N LEU A 112 22.50 -13.06 13.19
CA LEU A 112 23.54 -13.94 12.65
C LEU A 112 24.85 -13.17 12.43
N VAL A 113 24.79 -12.00 11.79
CA VAL A 113 25.98 -11.19 11.50
C VAL A 113 26.64 -10.72 12.80
N ALA A 114 25.88 -10.19 13.75
CA ALA A 114 26.40 -9.75 15.03
C ALA A 114 27.04 -10.92 15.81
N GLY A 115 26.41 -12.09 15.79
CA GLY A 115 26.96 -13.31 16.40
C GLY A 115 28.28 -13.73 15.76
N LEU A 116 28.36 -13.76 14.43
CA LEU A 116 29.58 -14.12 13.70
C LEU A 116 30.72 -13.12 13.97
N VAL A 117 30.43 -11.82 13.97
CA VAL A 117 31.43 -10.78 14.28
C VAL A 117 31.91 -10.93 15.72
N GLY A 118 31.00 -11.15 16.68
CA GLY A 118 31.34 -11.37 18.09
C GLY A 118 32.24 -12.59 18.30
N ILE A 119 31.87 -13.74 17.71
CA ILE A 119 32.68 -14.98 17.79
C ILE A 119 34.05 -14.76 17.14
N SER A 120 34.09 -14.17 15.95
CA SER A 120 35.36 -13.90 15.25
C SER A 120 36.28 -12.98 16.06
N THR A 121 35.71 -11.95 16.68
CA THR A 121 36.44 -11.02 17.56
C THR A 121 37.00 -11.77 18.77
N VAL A 122 36.19 -12.56 19.47
CA VAL A 122 36.67 -13.34 20.63
C VAL A 122 37.76 -14.33 20.23
N MET A 123 37.57 -15.08 19.15
CA MET A 123 38.56 -16.05 18.67
C MET A 123 39.86 -15.40 18.20
N TYR A 124 39.81 -14.17 17.70
CA TYR A 124 40.99 -13.43 17.29
C TYR A 124 41.74 -12.84 18.48
N TYR A 125 41.03 -12.14 19.37
CA TYR A 125 41.61 -11.42 20.51
C TYR A 125 41.99 -12.31 21.69
N HIS A 126 41.27 -13.41 21.95
CA HIS A 126 41.57 -14.32 23.06
C HIS A 126 42.99 -14.92 23.00
N PRO A 127 43.46 -15.48 21.87
CA PRO A 127 44.83 -15.95 21.76
C PRO A 127 45.85 -14.82 21.72
N THR A 128 45.56 -13.66 21.11
CA THR A 128 46.51 -12.53 21.09
C THR A 128 46.76 -11.97 22.49
N MET A 129 45.72 -11.76 23.30
CA MET A 129 45.87 -11.35 24.70
C MET A 129 46.66 -12.39 25.49
N LYS A 130 46.36 -13.68 25.31
CA LYS A 130 47.09 -14.74 26.00
C LYS A 130 48.56 -14.78 25.60
N THR A 131 48.90 -14.53 24.34
CA THR A 131 50.30 -14.44 23.89
C THR A 131 51.01 -13.24 24.51
N ASP A 132 50.36 -12.08 24.56
CA ASP A 132 50.92 -10.84 25.13
C ASP A 132 51.17 -11.00 26.64
N ASP A 133 50.23 -11.60 27.39
CA ASP A 133 50.39 -11.90 28.81
C ASP A 133 51.57 -12.87 29.06
N ASN A 134 51.68 -13.93 28.25
CA ASN A 134 52.79 -14.89 28.36
C ASN A 134 54.14 -14.26 27.99
N GLU A 135 54.18 -13.34 27.02
CA GLU A 135 55.39 -12.62 26.64
C GLU A 135 55.84 -11.67 27.76
N ALA A 136 54.92 -10.93 28.36
CA ALA A 136 55.21 -10.04 29.48
C ALA A 136 55.70 -10.80 30.73
N GLU A 137 55.06 -11.92 31.10
CA GLU A 137 55.54 -12.77 32.21
C GLU A 137 56.94 -13.33 31.93
N ASN A 138 57.20 -13.78 30.69
CA ASN A 138 58.49 -14.36 30.32
C ASN A 138 59.61 -13.30 30.29
N GLU A 139 59.31 -12.05 29.93
CA GLU A 139 60.25 -10.93 30.06
C GLU A 139 60.54 -10.58 31.52
N GLU A 140 59.56 -10.62 32.40
CA GLU A 140 59.74 -10.41 33.85
C GLU A 140 60.68 -11.47 34.45
N TYR A 141 60.51 -12.75 34.11
CA TYR A 141 61.39 -13.83 34.55
C TYR A 141 62.83 -13.73 34.01
N ARG A 142 63.06 -13.04 32.88
CA ARG A 142 64.41 -12.82 32.33
C ARG A 142 65.15 -11.64 32.96
N MET A 143 64.46 -10.82 33.78
CA MET A 143 65.04 -9.66 34.47
C MET A 143 65.42 -9.92 35.94
N ILE A 144 65.17 -11.13 36.45
CA ILE A 144 65.53 -11.60 37.80
C ILE A 144 66.75 -12.52 37.72
#